data_AF-A0A943WXQ6-F1
#
_entry.id   AF-A0A943WXQ6-F1
#
_cell.length_a   1.000
_cell.length_b   1.000
_cell.length_c   1.000
_cell.angle_alpha   90.00
_cell.angle_beta   90.00
_cell.angle_gamma   90.00
#
_symmetry.space_group_name_H-M   'P 1'
#
loop_
_entity.id
_entity.type
_entity.pdbx_description
1 polymer ?
#
loop_
_entity_poly.entity_id
_entity_poly.type
_entity_poly.pdbx_seq_one_letter_code
_entity_poly.pdbx_strand_id
1 'polypeptide(L)'
;MKEYKNCINRIMMALLSAFAFSIVYGICWLINAGFERMIAFTMPFVVVAEISWILFGVNADLEEKRRKERAIARQKRKSLDYGNNVIYGFAEKERDKYYLFKVS
;
A
#
# COMPACT_ATOMS: atom_id res chain seq x y z
N MET A 1 -3.35 8.66 -6.26
CA MET A 1 -4.73 8.97 -5.84
C MET A 1 -5.42 7.86 -5.04
N LYS A 2 -5.43 6.58 -5.46
CA LYS A 2 -6.06 5.48 -4.68
C LYS A 2 -5.47 5.30 -3.27
N GLU A 3 -4.15 5.41 -3.12
CA GLU A 3 -3.48 5.25 -1.82
C GLU A 3 -3.80 6.39 -0.83
N TYR A 4 -3.94 7.62 -1.33
CA TYR A 4 -4.31 8.78 -0.50
C TYR A 4 -5.76 8.66 0.01
N LYS A 5 -6.67 8.16 -0.84
CA LYS A 5 -8.05 7.82 -0.44
C LYS A 5 -8.08 6.72 0.63
N ASN A 6 -7.24 5.68 0.50
CA ASN A 6 -7.14 4.63 1.50
C ASN A 6 -6.60 5.16 2.83
N CYS A 7 -5.58 6.03 2.81
CA CYS A 7 -5.03 6.62 4.03
C CYS A 7 -6.03 7.57 4.72
N ILE A 8 -6.75 8.39 3.95
CA ILE A 8 -7.81 9.26 4.47
C ILE A 8 -8.95 8.42 5.04
N ASN A 9 -9.38 7.34 4.36
CA ASN A 9 -10.38 6.44 4.90
C ASN A 9 -9.93 5.75 6.20
N ARG A 10 -8.63 5.48 6.39
CA ARG A 10 -8.09 4.92 7.64
C ARG A 10 -8.23 5.90 8.80
N ILE A 11 -7.80 7.15 8.59
CA ILE A 11 -7.92 8.21 9.61
C ILE A 11 -9.40 8.46 9.92
N MET A 12 -10.24 8.49 8.88
CA MET A 12 -11.68 8.69 9.03
C MET A 12 -12.34 7.57 9.83
N MET A 13 -12.02 6.30 9.58
CA MET A 13 -12.58 5.16 10.33
C MET A 13 -12.12 5.13 11.78
N ALA A 14 -10.85 5.43 12.05
CA ALA A 14 -10.33 5.52 13.42
C ALA A 14 -10.95 6.68 14.21
N LEU A 15 -11.16 7.83 13.55
CA LEU A 15 -11.88 8.95 14.15
C LEU A 15 -13.35 8.61 14.39
N LEU A 16 -13.99 7.88 13.48
CA LEU A 16 -15.39 7.47 13.62
C LEU A 16 -15.58 6.50 14.80
N SER A 17 -14.66 5.54 14.98
CA SER A 17 -14.72 4.60 16.10
C SER A 17 -14.45 5.28 17.44
N ALA A 18 -13.47 6.19 17.51
CA ALA A 18 -13.20 7.00 18.70
C ALA A 18 -14.38 7.93 19.04
N PHE A 19 -15.01 8.53 18.02
CA PHE A 19 -16.18 9.37 18.19
C PHE A 19 -17.38 8.56 18.72
N ALA A 20 -17.67 7.40 18.13
CA ALA A 20 -18.72 6.51 18.61
C ALA A 20 -18.48 6.05 20.05
N PHE A 21 -17.24 5.70 20.41
CA PHE A 21 -16.86 5.37 21.77
C PHE A 21 -17.16 6.51 22.75
N SER A 22 -16.78 7.75 22.39
CA SER A 22 -17.00 8.92 23.26
C SER A 22 -18.49 9.19 23.52
N ILE A 23 -19.34 9.01 22.51
CA ILE A 23 -20.80 9.17 22.63
C ILE A 23 -21.37 8.08 23.54
N VAL A 24 -21.03 6.82 23.30
CA VAL A 24 -21.55 5.69 24.09
C VAL A 24 -21.12 5.82 25.55
N TYR A 25 -19.85 6.17 25.80
CA TYR A 25 -19.35 6.42 27.14
C TYR A 25 -20.07 7.60 27.82
N GLY A 26 -20.25 8.72 27.12
CA GLY A 26 -20.95 9.90 27.62
C GLY A 26 -22.43 9.63 27.95
N ILE A 27 -23.13 8.86 27.10
CA ILE A 27 -24.51 8.43 27.37
C ILE A 27 -24.56 7.53 28.61
N CYS A 28 -23.64 6.57 28.72
CA CYS A 28 -23.58 5.70 29.89
C CYS A 28 -23.31 6.49 31.19
N TRP A 29 -22.56 7.59 31.10
CA TRP A 29 -22.31 8.50 32.22
C TRP A 29 -23.55 9.31 32.60
N LEU A 30 -24.29 9.83 31.62
CA LEU A 30 -25.54 10.57 31.86
C LEU A 30 -26.62 9.72 32.54
N ILE A 31 -26.72 8.44 32.21
CA ILE A 31 -27.68 7.51 32.83
C ILE A 31 -27.18 6.93 34.17
N ASN A 32 -26.02 7.39 34.66
CA ASN A 32 -25.36 6.91 35.88
C ASN A 32 -25.23 5.38 35.90
N ALA A 33 -24.90 4.79 34.75
CA ALA A 33 -24.71 3.35 34.63
C ALA A 33 -23.55 2.92 35.55
N GLY A 34 -23.74 1.81 36.26
CA GLY A 34 -22.65 1.21 37.04
C GLY A 34 -21.43 0.97 36.14
N PHE A 35 -20.24 1.18 36.70
CA PHE A 35 -18.96 1.12 35.96
C PHE A 35 -18.79 -0.20 35.18
N GLU A 36 -19.28 -1.33 35.71
CA GLU A 36 -19.31 -2.62 34.99
C GLU A 36 -20.12 -2.57 33.69
N ARG A 37 -21.28 -1.91 33.69
CA ARG A 37 -22.12 -1.78 32.50
C ARG A 37 -21.49 -0.82 31.50
N MET A 38 -20.86 0.26 31.96
CA MET A 38 -20.11 1.17 31.09
C MET A 38 -19.03 0.43 30.34
N ILE A 39 -18.20 -0.35 31.04
CA ILE A 39 -17.13 -1.13 30.43
C ILE A 39 -17.69 -2.18 29.47
N ALA A 40 -18.76 -2.88 29.84
CA ALA A 40 -19.37 -3.89 28.98
C ALA A 40 -19.87 -3.30 27.65
N PHE A 41 -20.40 -2.08 27.65
CA PHE A 41 -20.84 -1.39 26.44
C PHE A 41 -19.69 -0.78 25.63
N THR A 42 -18.60 -0.35 26.26
CA THR A 42 -17.49 0.32 25.57
C THR A 42 -16.36 -0.62 25.10
N MET A 43 -16.14 -1.75 25.79
CA MET A 43 -15.15 -2.78 25.44
C MET A 43 -15.21 -3.25 23.97
N PRO A 44 -16.39 -3.53 23.39
CA PRO A 44 -16.50 -3.98 22.00
C PRO A 44 -15.90 -2.96 21.01
N PHE A 45 -16.02 -1.66 21.27
CA PHE A 45 -15.50 -0.62 20.39
C PHE A 45 -13.97 -0.56 20.42
N VAL A 46 -13.36 -0.81 21.58
CA VAL A 46 -11.90 -0.91 21.73
C VAL A 46 -11.36 -2.12 20.98
N VAL A 47 -12.03 -3.27 21.11
CA VAL A 47 -11.66 -4.50 20.39
C VAL A 47 -11.75 -4.31 18.88
N VAL A 48 -12.82 -3.67 18.39
CA VAL A 48 -12.98 -3.37 16.97
C VAL A 48 -11.89 -2.41 16.47
N ALA A 49 -11.49 -1.42 17.27
CA ALA A 49 -10.42 -0.49 16.92
C ALA A 49 -9.06 -1.20 16.79
N GLU A 50 -8.72 -2.07 17.74
CA GLU A 50 -7.49 -2.88 17.73
C GLU A 50 -7.43 -3.85 16.54
N ILE A 51 -8.52 -4.61 16.32
CA ILE A 51 -8.62 -5.55 15.19
C ILE A 51 -8.49 -4.81 13.85
N SER A 52 -9.12 -3.65 13.73
CA SER A 52 -8.99 -2.80 12.55
C SER A 52 -7.54 -2.40 12.34
N TRP A 53 -6.87 -1.92 13.39
CA TRP A 53 -5.46 -1.50 13.32
C TRP A 53 -4.54 -2.62 12.81
N ILE A 54 -4.70 -3.84 13.34
CA ILE A 54 -3.91 -5.02 12.95
C ILE A 54 -4.18 -5.41 11.49
N LEU A 55 -5.45 -5.55 11.09
CA LEU A 55 -5.83 -5.89 9.71
C LEU A 55 -5.31 -4.85 8.70
N PHE A 56 -5.35 -3.57 9.06
CA PHE A 56 -4.81 -2.50 8.21
C PHE A 56 -3.28 -2.46 8.17
N GLY A 57 -2.60 -2.79 9.28
CA GLY A 57 -1.14 -2.94 9.31
C GLY A 57 -0.66 -4.04 8.36
N VAL A 58 -1.33 -5.21 8.39
CA VAL A 58 -1.07 -6.30 7.44
C VAL A 58 -1.32 -5.87 5.99
N ASN A 59 -2.39 -5.09 5.76
CA ASN A 59 -2.70 -4.59 4.43
C ASN A 59 -1.65 -3.58 3.90
N ALA A 60 -1.08 -2.75 4.78
CA ALA A 60 0.01 -1.83 4.44
C ALA A 60 1.29 -2.58 4.05
N ASP A 61 1.65 -3.65 4.79
CA ASP A 61 2.81 -4.49 4.47
C ASP A 61 2.64 -5.22 3.13
N LEU A 62 1.42 -5.71 2.84
CA LEU A 62 1.10 -6.32 1.53
C LEU A 62 1.16 -5.30 0.39
N GLU A 63 0.70 -4.07 0.60
CA GLU A 63 0.81 -2.98 -0.38
C GLU A 63 2.28 -2.60 -0.66
N GLU A 64 3.12 -2.58 0.38
CA GLU A 64 4.55 -2.29 0.26
C GLU A 64 5.29 -3.41 -0.47
N LYS A 65 4.99 -4.68 -0.16
CA LYS A 65 5.50 -5.84 -0.90
C LYS A 65 5.13 -5.78 -2.38
N ARG A 66 3.87 -5.47 -2.71
CA ARG A 66 3.42 -5.27 -4.10
C ARG A 66 4.16 -4.14 -4.82
N ARG A 67 4.53 -3.06 -4.13
CA ARG A 67 5.33 -1.98 -4.71
C ARG A 67 6.74 -2.44 -5.04
N LYS A 68 7.38 -3.17 -4.11
CA LYS A 68 8.74 -3.72 -4.33
C LYS A 68 8.75 -4.67 -5.51
N GLU A 69 7.75 -5.54 -5.65
CA GLU A 69 7.62 -6.44 -6.81
C GLU A 69 7.45 -5.68 -8.14
N ARG A 70 6.60 -4.63 -8.17
CA ARG A 70 6.44 -3.81 -9.38
C ARG A 70 7.70 -3.02 -9.74
N ALA A 71 8.48 -2.58 -8.76
CA ALA A 71 9.75 -1.89 -8.99
C ALA A 71 10.78 -2.86 -9.60
N ILE A 72 10.89 -4.07 -9.06
CA ILE A 72 11.78 -5.12 -9.57
C ILE A 72 11.40 -5.51 -11.01
N ALA A 73 10.10 -5.68 -11.30
CA ALA A 73 9.63 -5.99 -12.65
C ALA A 73 9.96 -4.89 -13.67
N ARG A 74 9.87 -3.62 -13.27
CA ARG A 74 10.29 -2.48 -14.12
C ARG A 74 11.79 -2.47 -14.34
N GLN A 75 12.58 -2.80 -13.32
CA GLN A 75 14.03 -2.85 -13.42
C GLN A 75 14.49 -3.99 -14.34
N LYS A 76 13.86 -5.18 -14.24
CA LYS A 76 14.08 -6.30 -15.17
C LYS A 76 13.73 -5.96 -16.62
N ARG A 77 12.66 -5.19 -16.86
CA ARG A 77 12.34 -4.72 -18.22
C ARG A 77 13.41 -3.77 -18.76
N LYS A 78 13.86 -2.80 -17.97
CA LYS A 78 14.93 -1.88 -18.38
C LYS A 78 16.25 -2.58 -18.65
N SER A 79 16.63 -3.59 -17.87
CA SER A 79 17.86 -4.35 -18.12
C SER A 79 17.78 -5.18 -19.41
N LEU A 80 16.60 -5.72 -19.72
CA LEU A 80 16.36 -6.44 -20.97
C LEU A 80 16.45 -5.50 -22.18
N ASP A 81 15.81 -4.33 -22.13
CA ASP A 81 15.92 -3.31 -23.18
C ASP A 81 17.36 -2.85 -23.40
N TYR A 82 18.12 -2.68 -22.32
CA TYR A 82 19.52 -2.25 -22.41
C TYR A 82 20.39 -3.30 -23.10
N GLY A 83 20.23 -4.59 -22.73
CA GLY A 83 20.93 -5.69 -23.40
C GLY A 83 20.54 -5.82 -24.87
N ASN A 84 19.25 -5.63 -25.18
CA ASN A 84 18.75 -5.69 -26.55
C ASN A 84 19.36 -4.58 -27.41
N ASN A 85 19.36 -3.33 -26.92
CA ASN A 85 19.94 -2.19 -27.65
C ASN A 85 21.45 -2.34 -27.87
N VAL A 86 22.19 -2.94 -26.94
CA VAL A 86 23.62 -3.23 -27.14
C VAL A 86 23.84 -4.26 -28.25
N ILE A 87 23.03 -5.32 -28.28
CA ILE A 87 23.13 -6.36 -29.31
C ILE A 87 22.77 -5.80 -30.69
N TYR A 88 21.68 -5.03 -30.80
CA TYR A 88 21.29 -4.39 -32.06
C TYR A 88 22.32 -3.37 -32.54
N GLY A 89 22.87 -2.55 -31.64
CA GLY A 89 23.94 -1.60 -32.00
C GLY A 89 25.24 -2.26 -32.44
N PHE A 90 25.54 -3.46 -31.90
CA PHE A 90 26.66 -4.28 -32.40
C PHE A 90 26.37 -4.86 -33.79
N ALA A 91 25.16 -5.39 -34.00
CA ALA A 91 24.75 -5.95 -35.29
C ALA A 91 24.70 -4.90 -36.42
N GLU A 92 24.32 -3.66 -36.11
CA GLU A 92 24.40 -2.54 -37.06
C GLU A 92 25.85 -2.19 -37.40
N LYS A 93 26.73 -2.07 -36.40
CA LYS A 93 28.16 -1.80 -36.63
C LYS A 93 28.86 -2.92 -37.40
N GLU A 94 28.49 -4.17 -37.21
CA GLU A 94 29.01 -5.27 -38.02
C GLU A 94 28.47 -5.22 -39.45
N ARG A 95 27.16 -4.95 -39.66
CA ARG A 95 26.60 -4.80 -41.01
C ARG A 95 27.30 -3.70 -41.79
N ASP A 96 27.53 -2.52 -41.20
CA ASP A 96 28.20 -1.41 -41.88
C ASP A 96 29.64 -1.75 -42.31
N LYS A 97 30.36 -2.57 -41.53
CA LYS A 97 31.70 -3.07 -41.93
C LYS A 97 31.65 -3.97 -43.16
N TYR A 98 30.61 -4.80 -43.30
CA TYR A 98 30.45 -5.67 -44.47
C TYR A 98 30.04 -4.90 -45.73
N TYR A 99 29.29 -3.81 -45.60
CA TYR A 99 28.95 -2.95 -46.74
C TYR A 99 30.15 -2.16 -47.26
N LEU A 100 31.03 -1.68 -46.37
CA LEU A 100 32.27 -0.99 -46.76
C LEU A 100 33.26 -1.90 -47.52
N PHE A 101 33.27 -3.20 -47.24
CA PHE A 101 34.15 -4.16 -47.93
C PHE A 101 33.64 -4.60 -49.32
N LYS A 102 32.37 -4.37 -49.65
CA LYS A 102 31.76 -4.83 -50.91
C LYS A 102 31.79 -3.78 -52.03
N VAL A 103 32.27 -2.57 -51.74
CA VAL A 103 32.34 -1.43 -52.68
C VAL A 103 33.79 -1.07 -53.03
N SER A 104 34.78 -1.87 -52.62
CA SER A 104 36.19 -1.67 -52.95
C SER A 104 36.67 -2.54 -54.10
#